data_AF-A0A7C1T964-F1
#
_entry.id   AF-A0A7C1T964-F1
#
_cell.length_a   1.000
_cell.length_b   1.000
_cell.length_c   1.000
_cell.angle_alpha   90.00
_cell.angle_beta   90.00
_cell.angle_gamma   90.00
#
_symmetry.space_group_name_H-M   'P 1'
#
loop_
_entity.id
_entity.type
_entity.pdbx_description
1 polymer ?
#
loop_
_entity_poly.entity_id
_entity_poly.type
_entity_poly.pdbx_seq_one_letter_code
_entity_poly.pdbx_strand_id
1 'polypeptide(L)' 'MERIGPDQIIFGRVRNRIDLIGKVVRINGSFVCLDIPNFKGYLEYPSTLVEFIDNFDFSDQGKSQS' A
#
# COMPACT_ATOMS: atom_id res chain seq x y z
N MET A 1 -13.67 -26.80 -3.96
CA MET A 1 -14.02 -25.64 -3.12
C MET A 1 -14.60 -26.19 -1.84
N GLU A 2 -13.79 -26.28 -0.79
CA GLU A 2 -14.20 -26.87 0.49
C GLU A 2 -15.01 -25.88 1.33
N ARG A 3 -16.03 -26.40 2.03
CA ARG A 3 -16.93 -25.62 2.88
C ARG A 3 -16.36 -25.47 4.29
N ILE A 4 -16.57 -24.29 4.85
CA ILE A 4 -15.92 -23.69 6.03
C ILE A 4 -16.87 -23.82 7.24
N GLY A 5 -16.34 -24.14 8.43
CA GLY A 5 -17.13 -24.48 9.64
C GLY A 5 -17.68 -23.28 10.44
N PRO A 6 -18.56 -23.51 11.44
CA PRO A 6 -19.39 -22.47 12.07
C PRO A 6 -18.67 -21.43 12.96
N ASP A 7 -17.38 -21.60 13.30
CA ASP A 7 -16.55 -20.67 14.11
C ASP A 7 -15.49 -19.90 13.30
N GLN A 8 -15.56 -19.92 11.96
CA GLN A 8 -14.43 -19.50 11.13
C GLN A 8 -14.55 -18.04 10.65
N ILE A 9 -13.71 -17.16 11.20
CA ILE A 9 -13.55 -15.79 10.71
C ILE A 9 -12.67 -15.79 9.45
N ILE A 10 -13.17 -15.21 8.36
CA ILE A 10 -12.43 -15.08 7.09
C ILE A 10 -12.53 -13.65 6.58
N PHE A 11 -11.37 -13.09 6.22
CA PHE A 11 -11.22 -11.76 5.65
C PHE A 11 -10.55 -11.82 4.28
N GLY A 12 -10.94 -10.92 3.37
CA GLY A 12 -10.32 -10.73 2.06
C GLY A 12 -10.55 -9.31 1.53
N ARG A 13 -9.49 -8.68 1.02
CA ARG A 13 -9.41 -7.34 0.39
C ARG A 13 -7.99 -7.24 -0.20
N VAL A 14 -7.65 -6.53 -1.27
CA VAL A 14 -8.23 -5.49 -2.14
C VAL A 14 -7.75 -5.81 -3.57
N ARG A 15 -8.52 -5.42 -4.59
CA ARG A 15 -7.99 -5.17 -5.95
C ARG A 15 -7.87 -3.66 -6.14
N ASN A 16 -6.65 -3.16 -6.28
CA ASN A 16 -6.38 -1.72 -6.31
C ASN A 16 -5.99 -1.26 -7.71
N ARG A 17 -6.64 -0.19 -8.21
CA ARG A 17 -6.21 0.60 -9.38
C ARG A 17 -5.63 1.97 -8.96
N ILE A 18 -5.42 2.16 -7.66
CA ILE A 18 -4.98 3.43 -7.09
C ILE A 18 -3.46 3.36 -6.95
N ASP A 19 -2.80 4.36 -7.52
CA ASP A 19 -1.37 4.58 -7.31
C ASP A 19 -1.17 5.10 -5.89
N LEU A 20 -0.41 4.36 -5.10
CA LEU A 20 -0.21 4.64 -3.69
C LEU A 20 1.20 5.18 -3.51
N ILE A 21 1.29 6.42 -3.04
CA ILE A 21 2.57 7.10 -2.82
C ILE A 21 2.79 7.26 -1.32
N GLY A 22 3.91 6.74 -0.86
CA GLY A 22 4.31 6.78 0.54
C GLY A 22 5.82 6.88 0.68
N LYS A 23 6.27 7.27 1.87
CA LYS A 23 7.70 7.34 2.18
C LYS A 23 8.25 5.93 2.36
N VAL A 24 9.35 5.62 1.68
CA VAL A 24 10.08 4.36 1.91
C VAL A 24 10.73 4.42 3.28
N VAL A 25 10.30 3.55 4.19
CA VAL A 25 10.85 3.48 5.56
C VAL A 25 11.80 2.30 5.76
N ARG A 26 11.66 1.26 4.94
CA ARG A 26 12.54 0.08 4.95
C ARG A 26 12.52 -0.63 3.61
N ILE A 27 13.68 -1.15 3.21
CA ILE A 27 13.81 -2.10 2.10
C ILE A 27 14.38 -3.39 2.69
N ASN A 28 13.72 -4.52 2.44
CA ASN A 28 14.18 -5.82 2.90
C ASN A 28 14.12 -6.83 1.75
N GLY A 29 15.25 -6.96 1.05
CA GLY A 29 15.40 -7.87 -0.09
C GLY A 29 14.29 -7.67 -1.12
N SER A 30 13.28 -8.55 -1.08
CA SER A 30 12.18 -8.57 -2.03
C SER A 30 11.02 -7.64 -1.71
N PHE A 31 10.97 -7.01 -0.54
CA PHE A 31 9.85 -6.15 -0.10
C PHE A 31 10.29 -4.73 0.24
N VAL A 32 9.39 -3.78 0.00
CA VAL A 32 9.53 -2.37 0.37
C VAL A 32 8.37 -2.01 1.29
N CYS A 33 8.71 -1.37 2.41
CA CYS A 33 7.77 -0.90 3.41
C CYS A 33 7.53 0.60 3.20
N LEU A 34 6.26 0.96 2.98
CA LEU A 34 5.80 2.32 2.74
C LEU A 34 5.00 2.83 3.94
N ASP A 35 5.33 4.06 4.37
CA ASP A 35 4.49 4.88 5.23
C ASP A 35 3.58 5.75 4.36
N ILE A 36 2.28 5.46 4.37
CA ILE A 36 1.30 6.11 3.50
C ILE A 36 0.52 7.15 4.30
N PRO A 37 0.41 8.40 3.82
CA PRO A 37 -0.41 9.41 4.47
C PRO A 37 -1.84 8.91 4.73
N ASN A 38 -2.38 9.23 5.92
CA ASN A 38 -3.72 8.82 6.35
C ASN A 38 -3.94 7.31 6.53
N PHE A 39 -2.90 6.48 6.38
CA PHE A 39 -2.93 5.08 6.75
C PHE A 39 -2.31 4.88 8.13
N LYS A 40 -3.05 4.25 9.05
CA LYS A 40 -2.50 3.89 10.36
C LYS A 40 -1.71 2.60 10.24
N GLY A 41 -0.39 2.73 10.20
CA GLY A 41 0.55 1.61 10.12
C GLY A 41 1.43 1.71 8.88
N TYR A 42 2.03 0.58 8.49
CA TYR A 42 2.86 0.48 7.29
C TYR A 42 2.27 -0.52 6.31
N LEU A 43 2.51 -0.28 5.02
CA LEU A 43 2.15 -1.21 3.96
C LEU A 43 3.41 -1.79 3.32
N GLU A 44 3.47 -3.11 3.23
CA GLU A 44 4.53 -3.82 2.55
C GLU A 44 4.09 -4.25 1.16
N TYR A 45 4.93 -3.95 0.17
CA TYR A 45 4.73 -4.35 -1.22
C TYR A 45 5.98 -5.08 -1.75
N PRO A 46 5.81 -6.03 -2.69
CA PRO A 46 6.94 -6.55 -3.45
C PRO A 46 7.69 -5.42 -4.14
N SER A 47 9.02 -5.39 -4.02
CA SER A 47 9.91 -4.42 -4.67
C SER A 47 9.69 -4.32 -6.18
N THR A 48 9.28 -5.41 -6.84
CA THR A 48 8.96 -5.43 -8.27
C THR A 48 7.70 -4.63 -8.64
N LEU A 49 6.88 -4.25 -7.66
CA LEU A 49 5.67 -3.45 -7.83
C LEU A 49 5.83 -2.01 -7.30
N VAL A 50 7.05 -1.62 -6.89
CA VAL A 50 7.34 -0.31 -6.33
C VAL A 50 8.31 0.42 -7.23
N GLU A 51 7.89 1.58 -7.73
CA GLU A 51 8.77 2.52 -8.45
C GLU A 51 9.36 3.53 -7.44
N PHE A 52 10.68 3.72 -7.47
CA PHE A 52 11.35 4.71 -6.64
C PHE A 52 11.38 6.04 -7.37
N ILE A 53 10.72 7.04 -6.80
CA ILE A 53 10.62 8.39 -7.37
C ILE A 53 11.45 9.34 -6.51
N ASP A 54 12.37 10.07 -7.14
CA ASP A 54 13.14 11.12 -6.47
C ASP A 54 12.34 12.42 -6.36
N ASN A 55 12.51 13.17 -5.26
CA ASN A 55 11.96 14.52 -5.06
C ASN A 55 10.42 14.62 -5.14
N PHE A 56 9.68 13.63 -4.62
CA PHE A 56 8.21 13.70 -4.55
C PHE A 56 7.74 14.76 -3.53
N ASP A 57 6.94 15.74 -3.97
CA ASP A 57 6.32 16.74 -3.11
C ASP A 57 4.85 16.37 -2.82
N PHE A 58 4.55 16.09 -1.55
CA PHE A 58 3.19 15.78 -1.10
C PHE A 58 2.23 16.98 -1.16
N SER A 59 2.73 18.19 -1.40
CA SER A 59 1.92 19.41 -1.47
C SER A 59 0.97 19.46 -2.67
N ASP A 60 1.20 18.65 -3.72
CA ASP A 60 0.41 18.66 -4.96
C ASP A 60 -0.84 17.75 -4.94
N GLN A 61 -0.97 16.87 -3.93
CA GLN A 61 -2.10 15.93 -3.83
C GLN A 61 -3.47 16.59 -3.49
N GLY A 62 -3.51 17.92 -3.36
CA GLY A 62 -4.71 18.69 -3.04
C GLY A 62 -5.28 19.58 -4.16
N LYS A 63 -4.67 19.62 -5.35
CA LYS A 63 -5.05 20.60 -6.39
C LYS A 63 -5.94 20.10 -7.53
N SER A 64 -6.24 18.81 -7.60
CA SER A 64 -7.15 18.26 -8.63
C SER A 64 -8.54 17.97 -8.08
N GLN A 65 -9.17 18.97 -7.46
CA GLN A 65 -10.62 19.10 -7.38
C GLN A 65 -10.98 20.57 -7.58
N SER A 66 -11.13 21.00 -8.83
CA SER A 66 -11.80 22.23 -9.24
C SER A 66 -12.44 22.01 -10.60
#